data_AF-S8DXA1-F1
#
_entry.id   AF-S8DXA1-F1
#
_cell.length_a   1.000
_cell.length_b   1.000
_cell.length_c   1.000
_cell.angle_alpha   90.00
_cell.angle_beta   90.00
_cell.angle_gamma   90.00
#
_symmetry.space_group_name_H-M   'P 1'
#
loop_
_entity.id
_entity.type
_entity.pdbx_description
1 polymer ?
#
loop_
_entity_poly.entity_id
_entity_poly.type
_entity_poly.pdbx_seq_one_letter_code
_entity_poly.pdbx_strand_id
1 'polypeptide(L)' 'VGGDCGLVIECSSRPEKKATKHHMKTRPRKTNPSDIRRRGPTAYPTLPVLPPEWSLV' A
#
# COMPACT_ATOMS: atom_id res chain seq x y z
N VAL A 1 -22.35 56.76 -9.70
CA VAL A 1 -21.38 55.86 -10.34
C VAL A 1 -21.60 54.48 -9.75
N GLY A 2 -22.07 53.55 -10.58
CA GLY A 2 -22.60 52.25 -10.19
C GLY A 2 -21.51 51.30 -9.66
N GLY A 3 -21.97 50.37 -8.83
CA GLY A 3 -21.15 49.40 -8.14
C GLY A 3 -20.58 48.34 -9.06
N ASP A 4 -19.35 47.94 -8.76
CA ASP A 4 -18.86 46.60 -9.01
C ASP A 4 -17.78 46.31 -7.95
N CYS A 5 -18.22 46.01 -6.73
CA CYS A 5 -17.38 45.28 -5.79
C CYS A 5 -17.37 43.83 -6.26
N GLY A 6 -16.65 43.55 -7.35
CA GLY A 6 -16.41 42.20 -7.83
C GLY A 6 -15.80 41.40 -6.69
N LEU A 7 -16.59 40.53 -6.07
CA LEU A 7 -16.08 39.50 -5.17
C LEU A 7 -15.15 38.62 -6.01
N VAL A 8 -13.85 38.85 -5.89
CA VAL A 8 -12.83 37.99 -6.49
C VAL A 8 -12.94 36.65 -5.78
N ILE A 9 -13.72 35.74 -6.37
CA ILE A 9 -13.73 34.34 -5.96
C ILE A 9 -12.36 33.81 -6.39
N GLU A 10 -11.43 33.72 -5.43
CA GLU A 10 -10.19 32.97 -5.63
C GLU A 10 -10.59 31.51 -5.79
N CYS A 11 -10.81 31.08 -7.03
CA CYS A 11 -10.94 29.67 -7.35
C CYS A 11 -9.66 28.99 -6.88
N SER A 12 -9.76 28.07 -5.92
CA SER A 12 -8.64 27.29 -5.39
C SER A 12 -7.68 26.88 -6.51
N SER A 13 -6.45 27.38 -6.46
CA SER A 13 -5.37 27.03 -7.40
C SER A 13 -4.88 25.59 -7.25
N ARG A 14 -5.45 24.82 -6.31
CA ARG A 14 -5.12 23.43 -6.02
C ARG A 14 -6.19 22.49 -6.57
N PRO A 15 -6.04 21.96 -7.81
CA PRO A 15 -7.01 21.03 -8.39
C PRO A 15 -7.00 19.68 -7.66
N GLU A 16 -8.18 19.09 -7.49
CA GLU A 16 -8.33 17.78 -6.86
C GLU A 16 -7.83 16.62 -7.74
N LYS A 17 -7.42 15.53 -7.10
CA LYS A 17 -7.12 14.28 -7.80
C LYS A 17 -8.39 13.45 -7.88
N LYS A 18 -8.87 13.16 -9.09
CA LYS A 18 -10.02 12.28 -9.36
C LYS A 18 -9.61 11.11 -10.26
N ALA A 19 -10.49 10.14 -10.42
CA ALA A 19 -10.33 8.97 -11.28
C ALA A 19 -8.98 8.25 -11.08
N THR A 20 -8.30 7.88 -12.17
CA THR A 20 -7.01 7.17 -12.14
C THR A 20 -5.92 7.93 -11.38
N LYS A 21 -5.92 9.26 -11.42
CA LYS A 21 -4.97 10.10 -10.68
C LYS A 21 -5.14 9.93 -9.17
N HIS A 22 -6.38 9.73 -8.70
CA HIS A 22 -6.66 9.38 -7.31
C HIS A 22 -6.12 7.98 -6.99
N HIS A 23 -6.48 6.96 -7.79
CA HIS A 23 -6.04 5.57 -7.57
C HIS A 23 -4.52 5.43 -7.51
N MET A 24 -3.79 6.10 -8.40
CA MET A 24 -2.33 6.08 -8.41
C MET A 24 -1.73 6.63 -7.11
N LYS A 25 -2.37 7.65 -6.53
CA LYS A 25 -1.92 8.34 -5.33
C LYS A 25 -2.25 7.58 -4.05
N THR A 26 -3.44 7.00 -3.96
CA THR A 26 -3.93 6.37 -2.72
C THR A 26 -3.75 4.85 -2.68
N ARG A 27 -3.31 4.20 -3.78
CA ARG A 27 -3.10 2.75 -3.77
C ARG A 27 -2.13 2.34 -2.65
N PRO A 28 -2.48 1.32 -1.85
CA PRO A 28 -1.59 0.79 -0.81
C PRO A 28 -0.26 0.33 -1.41
N ARG A 29 0.84 0.72 -0.76
CA ARG A 29 2.21 0.30 -1.12
C ARG A 29 3.04 0.17 0.15
N LYS A 30 3.92 -0.82 0.16
CA LYS A 30 5.02 -0.86 1.14
C LYS A 30 6.04 0.21 0.74
N THR A 31 6.35 1.12 1.65
CA THR A 31 7.37 2.17 1.44
C THR A 31 8.65 1.90 2.25
N ASN A 32 8.53 1.18 3.37
CA ASN A 32 9.65 0.90 4.24
C ASN A 32 10.58 -0.16 3.62
N PRO A 33 11.90 0.13 3.43
CA PRO A 33 12.85 -0.82 2.88
C PRO A 33 12.98 -2.14 3.66
N SER A 34 12.72 -2.16 4.97
CA SER A 34 12.76 -3.39 5.75
C SER A 34 11.63 -4.34 5.36
N ASP A 35 10.42 -3.81 5.21
CA ASP A 35 9.23 -4.58 4.86
C ASP A 35 9.22 -5.01 3.38
N ILE A 36 9.82 -4.20 2.49
CA ILE A 36 10.04 -4.56 1.09
C ILE A 36 11.07 -5.69 0.96
N ARG A 37 12.13 -5.68 1.78
CA ARG A 37 13.22 -6.67 1.72
C ARG A 37 12.91 -7.98 2.45
N ARG A 38 11.76 -8.13 3.12
CA ARG A 38 11.32 -9.42 3.65
C ARG A 38 11.05 -10.38 2.49
N ARG A 39 12.02 -11.25 2.22
CA ARG A 39 11.96 -12.25 1.15
C ARG A 39 11.30 -13.50 1.71
N GLY A 40 10.01 -13.67 1.43
CA GLY A 40 9.28 -14.91 1.68
C GLY A 40 9.11 -15.29 3.16
N PRO A 41 8.65 -16.53 3.41
CA PRO A 41 8.54 -17.08 4.76
C PRO A 41 9.90 -17.26 5.43
N THR A 42 9.90 -17.32 6.76
CA THR A 42 11.08 -17.71 7.54
C THR A 42 11.53 -19.11 7.14
N ALA A 43 12.82 -19.26 6.82
CA ALA A 43 13.41 -20.57 6.54
C ALA A 43 13.62 -21.34 7.85
N TYR A 44 12.97 -22.50 7.98
CA TYR A 44 13.20 -23.44 9.07
C TYR A 44 14.10 -24.58 8.61
N PRO A 45 14.92 -25.17 9.50
CA PRO A 45 15.69 -26.37 9.18
C PRO A 45 14.75 -27.51 8.79
N THR A 46 15.21 -28.40 7.91
CA THR A 46 14.47 -29.61 7.56
C THR A 46 14.35 -30.50 8.78
N LEU A 47 13.18 -31.10 8.96
CA LEU A 47 12.97 -32.08 10.02
C LEU A 47 13.88 -33.30 9.79
N PRO A 48 14.39 -33.93 10.87
CA PRO A 48 15.04 -35.23 10.76
C PRO A 48 14.05 -36.28 10.24
N VAL A 49 14.56 -37.42 9.76
CA VAL A 49 13.70 -38.54 9.37
C VAL A 49 12.90 -38.98 10.59
N LEU A 50 11.58 -38.86 10.46
CA LEU A 50 10.65 -39.29 11.50
C LEU A 50 10.48 -40.82 11.43
N PRO A 51 10.27 -41.49 12.58
CA PRO A 51 9.93 -42.91 12.57
C PRO A 51 8.60 -43.15 11.84
N PRO A 52 8.32 -44.40 11.40
CA PRO A 52 7.01 -44.76 10.89
C PRO A 52 5.92 -44.45 11.92
N GLU A 53 4.77 -43.97 11.47
CA GLU A 53 3.61 -43.72 12.34
C GLU A 53 3.16 -44.99 13.09
N TRP A 54 3.31 -46.16 12.45
CA TRP A 54 3.09 -47.45 13.08
C TRP A 54 3.88 -48.54 12.34
N SER A 55 4.20 -49.62 13.04
CA SER A 55 4.84 -50.83 12.50
C SER A 55 4.06 -52.08 12.94
N LEU A 56 3.82 -53.01 12.02
CA LEU A 56 3.37 -54.36 12.38
C LEU A 56 4.58 -55.17 12.81
N VAL A 57 4.55 -55.68 14.03
CA VAL A 57 5.50 -56.64 14.58
C VAL A 57 5.04 -58.05 14.23
#